data_AF-A0A8H3BHZ1-F1
#
_entry.id   AF-A0A8H3BHZ1-F1
#
_cell.length_a   1.000
_cell.length_b   1.000
_cell.length_c   1.000
_cell.angle_alpha   90.00
_cell.angle_beta   90.00
_cell.angle_gamma   90.00
#
_symmetry.space_group_name_H-M   'P 1'
#
loop_
_entity.id
_entity.type
_entity.pdbx_description
1 polymer ?
#
loop_
_entity_poly.entity_id
_entity_poly.type
_entity_poly.pdbx_seq_one_letter_code
_entity_poly.pdbx_strand_id
1 'polypeptide(L)'
;MSSNPNGGLQDVDIIVLFGPTGSGKTTFANVASGDSMKVGRGLTSCTQKVEPTTMFLVDGKPVVVIDSPGFDDTYASDAEILKSVAGFLSIAYTESFKITGLIFLHKITDTRVGGKALLHMRMFRQICGIDALKNVVYVTNMWSEPPTENELLRESELRESDQFFGMPLSQGAQMSRHNNTQESAHDIIRKVLPRPPGVTELAKELVDEGTSLDKTKAGTTLGLGLEDEVRKLNDELEGLREDHAQAVKENNERHRKALEEMEQKTQANCKKLEEEIATLRQGHKDQAADWANRLKECSESMAATAASAVANVTAELEKKHQQAMEAARIAEARGREQLTNAYNAALAEARRKRRRGPCIIA
;
A
#
# COMPACT_ATOMS: atom_id res chain seq x y z
N MET A 1 25.36 -22.60 -3.13
CA MET A 1 24.11 -22.06 -2.55
C MET A 1 24.49 -21.29 -1.29
N SER A 2 24.80 -20.01 -1.43
CA SER A 2 25.15 -19.14 -0.30
C SER A 2 24.00 -18.15 -0.08
N SER A 3 23.04 -18.53 0.74
CA SER A 3 22.05 -17.59 1.28
C SER A 3 22.75 -16.74 2.35
N ASN A 4 22.95 -15.46 2.07
CA ASN A 4 23.37 -14.47 3.04
C ASN A 4 22.30 -14.41 4.16
N PRO A 5 22.65 -14.62 5.45
CA PRO A 5 21.70 -14.56 6.55
C PRO A 5 21.40 -13.12 7.03
N ASN A 6 21.91 -12.11 6.32
CA ASN A 6 21.62 -10.70 6.58
C ASN A 6 20.53 -10.21 5.61
N GLY A 7 19.28 -10.59 5.87
CA GLY A 7 18.12 -10.05 5.14
C GLY A 7 17.96 -8.57 5.50
N GLY A 8 18.43 -7.69 4.61
CA GLY A 8 18.21 -6.25 4.74
C GLY A 8 16.77 -5.87 4.38
N LEU A 9 16.41 -4.60 4.54
CA LEU A 9 15.11 -4.06 4.16
C LEU A 9 14.71 -4.32 2.69
N GLN A 10 15.71 -4.60 1.85
CA GLN A 10 15.54 -5.02 0.46
C GLN A 10 14.86 -6.40 0.32
N ASP A 11 14.70 -7.20 1.36
CA ASP A 11 14.01 -8.50 1.32
C ASP A 11 12.59 -8.47 1.93
N VAL A 12 12.12 -7.29 2.33
CA VAL A 12 10.76 -7.08 2.86
C VAL A 12 9.84 -6.62 1.73
N ASP A 13 8.67 -7.26 1.62
CA ASP A 13 7.63 -6.87 0.69
C ASP A 13 6.87 -5.65 1.25
N ILE A 14 6.91 -4.52 0.54
CA ILE A 14 6.23 -3.29 0.93
C ILE A 14 4.90 -3.16 0.19
N ILE A 15 3.83 -2.95 0.96
CA ILE A 15 2.48 -2.71 0.47
C ILE A 15 2.04 -1.30 0.84
N VAL A 16 1.68 -0.48 -0.15
CA VAL A 16 1.26 0.92 0.10
C VAL A 16 -0.24 1.06 -0.05
N LEU A 17 -0.89 1.64 0.96
CA LEU A 17 -2.33 1.89 0.95
C LEU A 17 -2.64 3.26 0.35
N PHE A 18 -3.71 3.33 -0.43
CA PHE A 18 -4.24 4.52 -1.09
C PHE A 18 -5.76 4.54 -0.95
N GLY A 19 -6.36 5.72 -1.13
CA GLY A 19 -7.81 5.89 -1.12
C GLY A 19 -8.27 7.08 -0.27
N PRO A 20 -9.54 7.48 -0.40
CA PRO A 20 -10.06 8.66 0.28
C PRO A 20 -10.08 8.51 1.80
N THR A 21 -10.24 9.62 2.50
CA THR A 21 -10.35 9.65 3.97
C THR A 21 -11.54 8.81 4.46
N GLY A 22 -11.26 8.03 5.51
CA GLY A 22 -12.22 7.09 6.10
C GLY A 22 -12.45 5.81 5.31
N SER A 23 -11.80 5.55 4.17
CA SER A 23 -11.96 4.29 3.40
C SER A 23 -11.51 3.01 4.13
N GLY A 24 -10.92 3.18 5.32
CA GLY A 24 -10.47 2.09 6.19
C GLY A 24 -9.01 1.69 6.00
N LYS A 25 -8.15 2.57 5.46
CA LYS A 25 -6.71 2.31 5.24
C LYS A 25 -5.99 1.92 6.54
N THR A 26 -6.03 2.78 7.56
CA THR A 26 -5.44 2.51 8.87
C THR A 26 -6.04 1.26 9.54
N THR A 27 -7.34 1.04 9.37
CA THR A 27 -8.00 -0.18 9.89
C THR A 27 -7.49 -1.43 9.19
N PHE A 28 -7.37 -1.40 7.86
CA PHE A 28 -6.79 -2.49 7.07
C PHE A 28 -5.35 -2.76 7.51
N ALA A 29 -4.53 -1.71 7.68
CA ALA A 29 -3.16 -1.82 8.15
C ALA A 29 -3.09 -2.55 9.50
N ASN A 30 -3.85 -2.09 10.50
CA ASN A 30 -3.92 -2.71 11.83
C ASN A 30 -4.43 -4.15 11.79
N VAL A 31 -5.47 -4.43 11.00
CA VAL A 31 -6.04 -5.79 10.88
C VAL A 31 -5.05 -6.75 10.21
N ALA A 32 -4.32 -6.27 9.20
CA ALA A 32 -3.31 -7.07 8.51
C ALA A 32 -2.12 -7.42 9.42
N SER A 33 -1.58 -6.42 10.13
CA SER A 33 -0.35 -6.56 10.93
C SER A 33 -0.59 -7.01 12.36
N GLY A 34 -1.80 -6.84 12.90
CA GLY A 34 -2.07 -6.96 14.34
C GLY A 34 -1.61 -5.73 15.15
N ASP A 35 -1.28 -4.62 14.48
CA ASP A 35 -0.82 -3.39 15.12
C ASP A 35 -2.00 -2.56 15.70
N SER A 36 -1.65 -1.50 16.42
CA SER A 36 -2.59 -0.61 17.12
C SER A 36 -2.37 0.86 16.74
N MET A 37 -2.12 1.12 15.46
CA MET A 37 -2.03 2.47 14.92
C MET A 37 -3.30 3.27 15.22
N LYS A 38 -3.15 4.58 15.43
CA LYS A 38 -4.27 5.45 15.82
C LYS A 38 -5.27 5.58 14.67
N VAL A 39 -6.39 4.87 14.77
CA VAL A 39 -7.54 5.04 13.85
C VAL A 39 -8.38 6.23 14.31
N GLY A 40 -8.53 7.25 13.47
CA GLY A 40 -9.49 8.33 13.68
C GLY A 40 -10.92 7.78 13.62
N ARG A 41 -11.60 7.70 14.76
CA ARG A 41 -13.01 7.21 14.84
C ARG A 41 -14.05 8.33 14.65
N GLY A 42 -13.64 9.55 14.32
CA GLY A 42 -14.51 10.72 14.14
C GLY A 42 -14.39 11.36 12.75
N LEU A 43 -15.01 12.55 12.55
CA LEU A 43 -14.87 13.37 11.34
C LEU A 43 -13.45 13.93 11.14
N THR A 44 -12.55 13.65 12.09
CA THR A 44 -11.17 14.12 12.09
C THR A 44 -10.23 13.01 11.65
N SER A 45 -9.59 13.20 10.50
CA SER A 45 -8.47 12.36 10.07
C SER A 45 -7.30 12.52 11.03
N CYS A 46 -6.75 11.41 11.51
CA CYS A 46 -5.64 11.40 12.46
C CYS A 46 -4.27 11.25 11.77
N THR A 47 -4.25 10.76 10.52
CA THR A 47 -3.02 10.39 9.82
C THR A 47 -2.56 11.55 8.94
N GLN A 48 -1.74 12.45 9.49
CA GLN A 48 -1.17 13.61 8.75
C GLN A 48 0.11 13.26 7.99
N LYS A 49 0.69 12.08 8.23
CA LYS A 49 1.90 11.58 7.58
C LYS A 49 1.68 10.14 7.13
N VAL A 50 2.44 9.69 6.15
CA VAL A 50 2.52 8.26 5.85
C VAL A 50 3.09 7.54 7.10
N GLU A 51 2.68 6.32 7.42
CA GLU A 51 3.09 5.58 8.62
C GLU A 51 3.23 4.07 8.32
N PRO A 52 4.39 3.45 8.59
CA PRO A 52 4.57 2.01 8.43
C PRO A 52 3.98 1.24 9.61
N THR A 53 3.41 0.06 9.36
CA THR A 53 3.08 -0.90 10.41
C THR A 53 4.35 -1.57 10.96
N THR A 54 4.22 -2.21 12.11
CA THR A 54 5.11 -3.33 12.46
C THR A 54 5.12 -4.40 11.35
N MET A 55 6.27 -5.03 11.15
CA MET A 55 6.41 -6.09 10.15
C MET A 55 5.76 -7.38 10.64
N PHE A 56 5.08 -8.05 9.72
CA PHE A 56 4.39 -9.31 9.97
C PHE A 56 4.66 -10.30 8.84
N LEU A 57 4.26 -11.57 9.04
CA LEU A 57 4.44 -12.62 8.06
C LEU A 57 3.12 -12.92 7.35
N VAL A 58 3.17 -12.98 6.02
CA VAL A 58 2.10 -13.54 5.18
C VAL A 58 2.71 -14.70 4.40
N ASP A 59 2.24 -15.92 4.64
CA ASP A 59 2.77 -17.15 4.06
C ASP A 59 4.30 -17.31 4.20
N GLY A 60 4.83 -16.85 5.35
CA GLY A 60 6.28 -16.90 5.64
C GLY A 60 7.10 -15.81 4.98
N LYS A 61 6.49 -14.87 4.22
CA LYS A 61 7.16 -13.69 3.68
C LYS A 61 7.03 -12.49 4.60
N PRO A 62 8.11 -11.73 4.86
CA PRO A 62 8.05 -10.50 5.65
C PRO A 62 7.35 -9.39 4.86
N VAL A 63 6.33 -8.80 5.46
CA VAL A 63 5.50 -7.75 4.87
C VAL A 63 5.47 -6.54 5.80
N VAL A 64 5.54 -5.35 5.21
CA VAL A 64 5.18 -4.08 5.86
C VAL A 64 4.09 -3.39 5.07
N VAL A 65 3.08 -2.91 5.77
CA VAL A 65 2.02 -2.08 5.19
C VAL A 65 2.31 -0.63 5.52
N ILE A 66 2.25 0.22 4.50
CA ILE A 66 2.45 1.65 4.59
C ILE A 66 1.08 2.31 4.51
N ASP A 67 0.59 2.78 5.66
CA ASP A 67 -0.63 3.59 5.72
C ASP A 67 -0.31 5.00 5.22
N SER A 68 -1.19 5.57 4.39
CA SER A 68 -1.02 6.91 3.84
C SER A 68 -2.16 7.83 4.27
N PRO A 69 -1.93 9.16 4.35
CA PRO A 69 -3.01 10.12 4.48
C PRO A 69 -4.06 9.92 3.39
N GLY A 70 -5.34 10.04 3.73
CA GLY A 70 -6.41 9.90 2.75
C GLY A 70 -6.62 11.16 1.94
N PHE A 71 -6.82 11.02 0.62
CA PHE A 71 -7.34 12.12 -0.20
C PHE A 71 -8.74 12.56 0.28
N ASP A 72 -9.12 13.82 0.04
CA ASP A 72 -10.30 14.46 0.66
C ASP A 72 -10.20 14.61 2.18
N ASP A 73 -9.02 14.98 2.68
CA ASP A 73 -8.81 15.27 4.10
C ASP A 73 -9.34 16.66 4.48
N THR A 74 -9.88 16.78 5.70
CA THR A 74 -10.38 18.05 6.25
C THR A 74 -9.24 19.01 6.64
N TYR A 75 -8.06 18.47 6.97
CA TYR A 75 -6.92 19.18 7.55
C TYR A 75 -5.69 19.22 6.64
N ALA A 76 -5.64 18.36 5.62
CA ALA A 76 -4.58 18.35 4.62
C ALA A 76 -5.16 18.51 3.22
N SER A 77 -4.52 19.35 2.41
CA SER A 77 -4.87 19.47 0.99
C SER A 77 -4.46 18.20 0.22
N ASP A 78 -5.18 17.87 -0.85
CA ASP A 78 -4.80 16.79 -1.76
C ASP A 78 -3.36 16.97 -2.29
N ALA A 79 -2.88 18.22 -2.38
CA ALA A 79 -1.51 18.58 -2.76
C ALA A 79 -0.48 18.09 -1.73
N GLU A 80 -0.73 18.35 -0.45
CA GLU A 80 0.14 17.91 0.65
C GLU A 80 0.15 16.39 0.77
N ILE A 81 -0.99 15.74 0.53
CA ILE A 81 -1.11 14.29 0.53
C ILE A 81 -0.31 13.68 -0.63
N LEU A 82 -0.49 14.22 -1.85
CA LEU A 82 0.28 13.78 -3.01
C LEU A 82 1.79 13.98 -2.79
N LYS A 83 2.19 15.10 -2.20
CA LYS A 83 3.58 15.40 -1.82
C LYS A 83 4.15 14.39 -0.82
N SER A 84 3.39 14.06 0.22
CA SER A 84 3.79 13.07 1.23
C SER A 84 4.02 11.69 0.60
N VAL A 85 3.09 11.26 -0.27
CA VAL A 85 3.20 10.00 -1.02
C VAL A 85 4.38 10.03 -2.00
N ALA A 86 4.54 11.13 -2.74
CA ALA A 86 5.64 11.32 -3.69
C ALA A 86 7.01 11.19 -3.03
N GLY A 87 7.18 11.81 -1.85
CA GLY A 87 8.41 11.71 -1.06
C GLY A 87 8.71 10.27 -0.65
N PHE A 88 7.70 9.55 -0.14
CA PHE A 88 7.85 8.14 0.22
C PHE A 88 8.25 7.27 -0.99
N LEU A 89 7.53 7.39 -2.10
CA LEU A 89 7.79 6.58 -3.31
C LEU A 89 9.18 6.86 -3.90
N SER A 90 9.63 8.12 -3.87
CA SER A 90 10.95 8.51 -4.37
C SER A 90 12.09 7.89 -3.57
N ILE A 91 11.95 7.83 -2.24
CA ILE A 91 12.94 7.18 -1.37
C ILE A 91 12.93 5.69 -1.56
N ALA A 92 11.73 5.09 -1.52
CA ALA A 92 11.60 3.65 -1.71
C ALA A 92 12.21 3.21 -3.04
N TYR A 93 12.10 4.05 -4.08
CA TYR A 93 12.75 3.80 -5.35
C TYR A 93 14.29 3.99 -5.30
N THR A 94 14.77 5.11 -4.74
CA THR A 94 16.21 5.44 -4.66
C THR A 94 16.99 4.43 -3.81
N GLU A 95 16.41 3.99 -2.69
CA GLU A 95 16.99 3.01 -1.76
C GLU A 95 16.75 1.55 -2.21
N SER A 96 16.13 1.35 -3.37
CA SER A 96 15.83 0.03 -3.95
C SER A 96 14.96 -0.87 -3.05
N PHE A 97 13.99 -0.29 -2.35
CA PHE A 97 12.99 -1.06 -1.61
C PHE A 97 11.97 -1.72 -2.54
N LYS A 98 11.53 -2.92 -2.16
CA LYS A 98 10.59 -3.72 -2.94
C LYS A 98 9.16 -3.26 -2.68
N ILE A 99 8.69 -2.26 -3.45
CA ILE A 99 7.26 -1.95 -3.52
C ILE A 99 6.56 -3.08 -4.28
N THR A 100 6.04 -4.04 -3.52
CA THR A 100 5.44 -5.27 -4.05
C THR A 100 3.98 -5.05 -4.42
N GLY A 101 3.28 -4.16 -3.72
CA GLY A 101 1.85 -3.94 -3.95
C GLY A 101 1.36 -2.54 -3.63
N LEU A 102 0.36 -2.12 -4.38
CA LEU A 102 -0.36 -0.86 -4.22
C LEU A 102 -1.84 -1.21 -4.01
N ILE A 103 -2.43 -0.80 -2.88
CA ILE A 103 -3.82 -1.12 -2.57
C ILE A 103 -4.63 0.16 -2.56
N PHE A 104 -5.65 0.26 -3.41
CA PHE A 104 -6.59 1.37 -3.38
C PHE A 104 -7.89 0.96 -2.68
N LEU A 105 -8.16 1.51 -1.50
CA LEU A 105 -9.38 1.25 -0.74
C LEU A 105 -10.50 2.19 -1.16
N HIS A 106 -11.69 1.62 -1.38
CA HIS A 106 -12.91 2.33 -1.72
C HIS A 106 -14.07 1.86 -0.85
N LYS A 107 -14.92 2.79 -0.40
CA LYS A 107 -16.11 2.47 0.40
C LYS A 107 -17.26 2.08 -0.53
N ILE A 108 -17.79 0.87 -0.39
CA ILE A 108 -18.92 0.43 -1.25
C ILE A 108 -20.25 1.14 -0.90
N THR A 109 -20.31 1.75 0.29
CA THR A 109 -21.46 2.52 0.79
C THR A 109 -21.59 3.90 0.15
N ASP A 110 -20.57 4.38 -0.56
CA ASP A 110 -20.63 5.65 -1.28
C ASP A 110 -21.62 5.53 -2.44
N THR A 111 -22.80 6.14 -2.27
CA THR A 111 -23.92 6.01 -3.21
C THR A 111 -23.70 6.73 -4.53
N ARG A 112 -22.71 7.62 -4.60
CA ARG A 112 -22.35 8.39 -5.80
C ARG A 112 -20.84 8.54 -5.87
N VAL A 113 -20.25 8.22 -7.02
CA VAL A 113 -18.88 8.63 -7.31
C VAL A 113 -18.91 10.10 -7.75
N GLY A 114 -18.73 11.01 -6.79
CA GLY A 114 -18.62 12.44 -7.06
C GLY A 114 -17.37 12.80 -7.86
N GLY A 115 -17.30 14.02 -8.38
CA GLY A 115 -16.15 14.50 -9.17
C GLY A 115 -14.81 14.35 -8.45
N LYS A 116 -14.77 14.53 -7.13
CA LYS A 116 -13.57 14.31 -6.31
C LYS A 116 -13.12 12.85 -6.24
N ALA A 117 -14.05 11.91 -6.05
CA ALA A 117 -13.70 10.48 -6.03
C ALA A 117 -13.15 10.02 -7.38
N LEU A 118 -13.73 10.50 -8.48
CA LEU A 118 -13.19 10.30 -9.84
C LEU A 118 -11.79 10.90 -10.00
N LEU A 119 -11.57 12.11 -9.48
CA LEU A 119 -10.25 12.76 -9.49
C LEU A 119 -9.21 11.90 -8.76
N HIS A 120 -9.52 11.40 -7.56
CA HIS A 120 -8.59 10.56 -6.78
C HIS A 120 -8.31 9.22 -7.45
N MET A 121 -9.31 8.59 -8.08
CA MET A 121 -9.10 7.37 -8.88
C MET A 121 -8.19 7.64 -10.08
N ARG A 122 -8.40 8.75 -10.80
CA ARG A 122 -7.53 9.15 -11.92
C ARG A 122 -6.12 9.46 -11.46
N MET A 123 -5.97 10.21 -10.38
CA MET A 123 -4.66 10.54 -9.81
C MET A 123 -3.92 9.27 -9.39
N PHE A 124 -4.57 8.33 -8.70
CA PHE A 124 -3.96 7.05 -8.33
C PHE A 124 -3.49 6.26 -9.56
N ARG A 125 -4.26 6.26 -10.66
CA ARG A 125 -3.83 5.65 -11.92
C ARG A 125 -2.56 6.32 -12.47
N GLN A 126 -2.46 7.65 -12.41
CA GLN A 126 -1.25 8.37 -12.83
C GLN A 126 -0.06 8.09 -11.92
N ILE A 127 -0.28 7.96 -10.61
CA ILE A 127 0.78 7.57 -9.67
C ILE A 127 1.35 6.20 -10.03
N CYS A 128 0.48 5.22 -10.30
CA CYS A 128 0.90 3.87 -10.63
C CYS A 128 1.60 3.81 -11.99
N GLY A 129 0.98 4.38 -13.03
CA GLY A 129 1.33 4.10 -14.42
C GLY A 129 0.95 2.68 -14.85
N ILE A 130 0.94 2.45 -16.16
CA ILE A 130 0.48 1.18 -16.76
C ILE A 130 1.31 -0.01 -16.26
N ASP A 131 2.63 0.15 -16.17
CA ASP A 131 3.54 -0.93 -15.79
C ASP A 131 3.30 -1.47 -14.37
N ALA A 132 2.91 -0.60 -13.44
CA ALA A 132 2.68 -0.96 -12.04
C ALA A 132 1.23 -1.39 -11.77
N LEU A 133 0.31 -1.31 -12.74
CA LEU A 133 -1.08 -1.76 -12.56
C LEU A 133 -1.17 -3.25 -12.23
N LYS A 134 -0.24 -4.06 -12.74
CA LYS A 134 -0.09 -5.44 -12.30
C LYS A 134 0.30 -5.56 -10.82
N ASN A 135 0.66 -4.53 -10.09
CA ASN A 135 0.91 -4.60 -8.64
C ASN A 135 -0.24 -3.96 -7.86
N VAL A 136 -1.35 -3.61 -8.53
CA VAL A 136 -2.47 -2.89 -7.93
C VAL A 136 -3.62 -3.83 -7.55
N VAL A 137 -4.16 -3.64 -6.36
CA VAL A 137 -5.46 -4.22 -5.95
C VAL A 137 -6.42 -3.11 -5.53
N TYR A 138 -7.54 -3.00 -6.24
CA TYR A 138 -8.68 -2.20 -5.83
C TYR A 138 -9.50 -2.99 -4.79
N VAL A 139 -9.62 -2.43 -3.60
CA VAL A 139 -10.30 -3.06 -2.47
C VAL A 139 -11.59 -2.32 -2.17
N THR A 140 -12.72 -3.02 -2.24
CA THR A 140 -14.00 -2.52 -1.75
C THR A 140 -14.19 -2.91 -0.29
N ASN A 141 -14.51 -1.93 0.55
CA ASN A 141 -14.62 -2.08 2.00
C ASN A 141 -15.98 -1.55 2.51
N MET A 142 -16.26 -1.76 3.80
CA MET A 142 -17.50 -1.35 4.48
C MET A 142 -18.76 -2.02 3.92
N TRP A 143 -18.64 -3.29 3.56
CA TRP A 143 -19.76 -4.10 3.09
C TRP A 143 -20.79 -4.34 4.20
N SER A 144 -22.06 -4.32 3.84
CA SER A 144 -23.13 -4.86 4.68
C SER A 144 -23.01 -6.40 4.77
N GLU A 145 -23.45 -6.98 5.89
CA GLU A 145 -23.53 -8.42 6.06
C GLU A 145 -24.99 -8.85 6.34
N PRO A 146 -25.69 -9.45 5.36
CA PRO A 146 -25.25 -9.73 3.99
C PRO A 146 -25.19 -8.47 3.09
N PRO A 147 -24.46 -8.51 1.95
CA PRO A 147 -24.45 -7.42 0.98
C PRO A 147 -25.83 -7.12 0.42
N THR A 148 -26.13 -5.83 0.27
CA THR A 148 -27.37 -5.34 -0.35
C THR A 148 -27.28 -5.39 -1.88
N GLU A 149 -28.43 -5.47 -2.56
CA GLU A 149 -28.48 -5.42 -4.04
C GLU A 149 -27.79 -4.18 -4.61
N ASN A 150 -27.93 -3.03 -3.95
CA ASN A 150 -27.29 -1.78 -4.36
C ASN A 150 -25.77 -1.83 -4.25
N GLU A 151 -25.21 -2.50 -3.23
CA GLU A 151 -23.75 -2.66 -3.10
C GLU A 151 -23.19 -3.60 -4.18
N LEU A 152 -23.95 -4.65 -4.54
CA LEU A 152 -23.58 -5.56 -5.64
C LEU A 152 -23.63 -4.86 -7.00
N LEU A 153 -24.64 -4.01 -7.22
CA LEU A 153 -24.74 -3.19 -8.44
C LEU A 153 -23.55 -2.22 -8.54
N ARG A 154 -23.23 -1.51 -7.47
CA ARG A 154 -22.08 -0.59 -7.44
C ARG A 154 -20.75 -1.29 -7.69
N GLU A 155 -20.56 -2.48 -7.13
CA GLU A 155 -19.34 -3.25 -7.41
C GLU A 155 -19.22 -3.60 -8.89
N SER A 156 -20.33 -3.96 -9.53
CA SER A 156 -20.38 -4.24 -10.97
C SER A 156 -20.08 -2.99 -11.79
N GLU A 157 -20.69 -1.85 -11.45
CA GLU A 157 -20.41 -0.56 -12.09
C GLU A 157 -18.94 -0.13 -11.96
N LEU A 158 -18.36 -0.26 -10.75
CA LEU A 158 -16.95 0.03 -10.47
C LEU A 158 -16.03 -0.85 -11.34
N ARG A 159 -16.37 -2.13 -11.50
CA ARG A 159 -15.61 -3.10 -12.28
C ARG A 159 -15.71 -2.86 -13.79
N GLU A 160 -16.90 -2.54 -14.29
CA GLU A 160 -17.17 -2.48 -15.74
C GLU A 160 -16.81 -1.12 -16.36
N SER A 161 -16.88 -0.04 -15.58
CA SER A 161 -16.61 1.30 -16.10
C SER A 161 -15.11 1.58 -16.22
N ASP A 162 -14.67 1.94 -17.42
CA ASP A 162 -13.31 2.42 -17.69
C ASP A 162 -12.97 3.73 -16.98
N GLN A 163 -13.97 4.47 -16.53
CA GLN A 163 -13.75 5.65 -15.70
C GLN A 163 -13.40 5.29 -14.25
N PHE A 164 -13.74 4.08 -13.79
CA PHE A 164 -13.54 3.59 -12.42
C PHE A 164 -12.39 2.57 -12.34
N PHE A 165 -12.67 1.26 -12.37
CA PHE A 165 -11.65 0.22 -12.29
C PHE A 165 -11.52 -0.60 -13.59
N GLY A 166 -12.45 -0.50 -14.55
CA GLY A 166 -12.46 -1.31 -15.78
C GLY A 166 -11.13 -1.31 -16.53
N MET A 167 -10.65 -0.13 -16.93
CA MET A 167 -9.37 0.00 -17.64
C MET A 167 -8.20 -0.59 -16.82
N PRO A 168 -7.96 -0.22 -15.55
CA PRO A 168 -6.93 -0.84 -14.73
C PRO A 168 -7.02 -2.35 -14.62
N LEU A 169 -8.22 -2.90 -14.45
CA LEU A 169 -8.45 -4.34 -14.40
C LEU A 169 -8.10 -5.00 -15.73
N SER A 170 -8.41 -4.35 -16.86
CA SER A 170 -7.99 -4.82 -18.20
C SER A 170 -6.46 -4.84 -18.38
N GLN A 171 -5.74 -4.01 -17.64
CA GLN A 171 -4.27 -3.90 -17.65
C GLN A 171 -3.58 -4.72 -16.54
N GLY A 172 -4.31 -5.64 -15.89
CA GLY A 172 -3.73 -6.61 -14.94
C GLY A 172 -3.87 -6.24 -13.47
N ALA A 173 -4.48 -5.10 -13.13
CA ALA A 173 -4.90 -4.83 -11.76
C ALA A 173 -5.96 -5.84 -11.32
N GLN A 174 -6.13 -5.99 -10.02
CA GLN A 174 -7.10 -6.91 -9.45
C GLN A 174 -8.12 -6.16 -8.59
N MET A 175 -9.26 -6.79 -8.34
CA MET A 175 -10.27 -6.30 -7.42
C MET A 175 -10.51 -7.33 -6.30
N SER A 176 -10.80 -6.86 -5.09
CA SER A 176 -11.15 -7.72 -3.95
C SER A 176 -12.11 -7.02 -2.99
N ARG A 177 -12.91 -7.81 -2.28
CA ARG A 177 -13.67 -7.31 -1.13
C ARG A 177 -12.82 -7.49 0.14
N HIS A 178 -12.92 -6.55 1.06
CA HIS A 178 -12.40 -6.67 2.42
C HIS A 178 -13.58 -6.68 3.40
N ASN A 179 -13.60 -7.65 4.31
CA ASN A 179 -14.64 -7.83 5.34
C ASN A 179 -14.12 -7.49 6.74
N ASN A 180 -13.07 -6.67 6.83
CA ASN A 180 -12.48 -6.21 8.09
C ASN A 180 -11.97 -7.35 9.00
N THR A 181 -11.53 -8.47 8.42
CA THR A 181 -10.85 -9.56 9.11
C THR A 181 -9.39 -9.72 8.65
N GLN A 182 -8.56 -10.32 9.48
CA GLN A 182 -7.15 -10.54 9.16
C GLN A 182 -7.01 -11.47 7.95
N GLU A 183 -7.87 -12.48 7.85
CA GLU A 183 -7.89 -13.43 6.75
C GLU A 183 -8.11 -12.71 5.41
N SER A 184 -9.12 -11.84 5.30
CA SER A 184 -9.34 -11.12 4.04
C SER A 184 -8.25 -10.09 3.73
N ALA A 185 -7.64 -9.48 4.75
CA ALA A 185 -6.48 -8.61 4.54
C ALA A 185 -5.29 -9.38 3.98
N HIS A 186 -5.00 -10.57 4.53
CA HIS A 186 -3.94 -11.44 4.04
C HIS A 186 -4.27 -12.01 2.65
N ASP A 187 -5.52 -12.39 2.38
CA ASP A 187 -5.98 -12.80 1.04
C ASP A 187 -5.71 -11.72 -0.01
N ILE A 188 -5.93 -10.44 0.34
CA ILE A 188 -5.66 -9.30 -0.52
C ILE A 188 -4.15 -9.15 -0.75
N ILE A 189 -3.33 -9.21 0.30
CA ILE A 189 -1.87 -9.09 0.20
C ILE A 189 -1.30 -10.22 -0.66
N ARG A 190 -1.77 -11.46 -0.50
CA ARG A 190 -1.33 -12.62 -1.30
C ARG A 190 -1.51 -12.44 -2.80
N LYS A 191 -2.42 -11.58 -3.25
CA LYS A 191 -2.62 -11.32 -4.69
C LYS A 191 -1.41 -10.63 -5.34
N VAL A 192 -0.65 -9.86 -4.55
CA VAL A 192 0.49 -9.05 -5.04
C VAL A 192 1.85 -9.64 -4.68
N LEU A 193 1.97 -10.40 -3.59
CA LEU A 193 3.24 -11.03 -3.16
C LEU A 193 3.98 -11.90 -4.20
N PRO A 194 3.32 -12.58 -5.17
CA PRO A 194 4.03 -13.36 -6.19
C PRO A 194 4.58 -12.50 -7.33
N ARG A 195 4.15 -11.24 -7.43
CA ARG A 195 4.47 -10.37 -8.55
C ARG A 195 5.81 -9.67 -8.32
N PRO A 196 6.62 -9.46 -9.37
CA PRO A 196 7.85 -8.70 -9.21
C PRO A 196 7.53 -7.27 -8.75
N PRO A 197 8.41 -6.64 -7.94
CA PRO A 197 8.20 -5.26 -7.50
C PRO A 197 7.96 -4.33 -8.68
N GLY A 198 6.95 -3.48 -8.56
CA GLY A 198 6.57 -2.50 -9.58
C GLY A 198 7.20 -1.15 -9.26
N VAL A 199 7.78 -0.51 -10.27
CA VAL A 199 8.18 0.90 -10.16
C VAL A 199 7.00 1.77 -10.57
N THR A 200 6.55 2.63 -9.68
CA THR A 200 5.47 3.58 -9.95
C THR A 200 5.92 4.66 -10.93
N GLU A 201 5.04 5.07 -11.82
CA GLU A 201 5.32 6.16 -12.78
C GLU A 201 5.74 7.43 -12.06
N LEU A 202 5.07 7.77 -10.95
CA LEU A 202 5.42 8.95 -10.16
C LEU A 202 6.86 8.89 -9.65
N ALA A 203 7.35 7.72 -9.22
CA ALA A 203 8.73 7.59 -8.78
C ALA A 203 9.72 7.74 -9.95
N LYS A 204 9.42 7.18 -11.13
CA LYS A 204 10.24 7.37 -12.34
C LYS A 204 10.31 8.84 -12.75
N GLU A 205 9.15 9.51 -12.83
CA GLU A 205 9.07 10.94 -13.21
C GLU A 205 9.89 11.81 -12.25
N LEU A 206 9.82 11.55 -10.93
CA LEU A 206 10.53 12.35 -9.93
C LEU A 206 12.04 12.05 -9.85
N VAL A 207 12.43 10.79 -9.99
CA VAL A 207 13.82 10.33 -9.71
C VAL A 207 14.64 10.18 -10.99
N ASP A 208 14.11 9.48 -12.00
CA ASP A 208 14.84 9.21 -13.25
C ASP A 208 14.80 10.43 -14.18
N GLU A 209 13.62 11.04 -14.32
CA GLU A 209 13.41 12.18 -15.23
C GLU A 209 13.70 13.53 -14.54
N GLY A 210 13.74 13.57 -13.21
CA GLY A 210 13.94 14.80 -12.43
C GLY A 210 12.80 15.81 -12.57
N THR A 211 11.60 15.34 -12.94
CA THR A 211 10.40 16.17 -13.13
C THR A 211 9.92 16.71 -11.79
N SER A 212 9.48 17.97 -11.75
CA SER A 212 8.89 18.56 -10.53
C SER A 212 7.48 18.01 -10.29
N LEU A 213 7.06 17.86 -9.02
CA LEU A 213 5.80 17.19 -8.68
C LEU A 213 4.58 17.78 -9.40
N ASP A 214 4.53 19.10 -9.56
CA ASP A 214 3.47 19.82 -10.26
C ASP A 214 3.36 19.46 -11.75
N LYS A 215 4.47 19.05 -12.39
CA LYS A 215 4.55 18.64 -13.80
C LYS A 215 4.35 17.15 -14.03
N THR A 216 4.41 16.34 -12.98
CA THR A 216 4.11 14.89 -13.05
C THR A 216 2.69 14.67 -13.55
N LYS A 217 2.40 13.50 -14.13
CA LYS A 217 1.04 13.15 -14.55
C LYS A 217 0.05 13.21 -13.37
N ALA A 218 0.50 12.83 -12.18
CA ALA A 218 -0.31 12.90 -10.96
C ALA A 218 -0.56 14.35 -10.51
N GLY A 219 0.48 15.20 -10.51
CA GLY A 219 0.38 16.60 -10.13
C GLY A 219 -0.48 17.43 -11.08
N THR A 220 -0.30 17.25 -12.39
CA THR A 220 -1.14 17.89 -13.41
C THR A 220 -2.60 17.44 -13.31
N THR A 221 -2.86 16.16 -13.03
CA THR A 221 -4.22 15.65 -12.80
C THR A 221 -4.88 16.32 -11.60
N LEU A 222 -4.12 16.57 -10.53
CA LEU A 222 -4.59 17.28 -9.34
C LEU A 222 -4.72 18.80 -9.55
N GLY A 223 -4.23 19.33 -10.68
CA GLY A 223 -4.21 20.77 -10.95
C GLY A 223 -3.12 21.51 -10.18
N LEU A 224 -2.05 20.83 -9.75
CA LEU A 224 -0.90 21.44 -9.08
C LEU A 224 -0.04 22.30 -9.99
N GLY A 225 -0.36 22.38 -11.29
CA GLY A 225 0.33 23.17 -12.30
C GLY A 225 0.20 24.69 -12.11
N LEU A 226 0.40 25.18 -10.90
CA LEU A 226 0.56 26.59 -10.58
C LEU A 226 1.70 27.21 -11.39
N GLU A 227 2.68 26.43 -11.86
CA GLU A 227 3.73 26.91 -12.78
C GLU A 227 3.18 27.35 -14.15
N ASP A 228 2.13 26.68 -14.66
CA ASP A 228 1.44 27.11 -15.89
C ASP A 228 0.63 28.38 -15.64
N GLU A 229 0.07 28.52 -14.45
CA GLU A 229 -0.69 29.69 -14.02
C GLU A 229 0.24 30.88 -13.77
N VAL A 230 1.39 30.68 -13.12
CA VAL A 230 2.47 31.67 -12.98
C VAL A 230 3.01 32.08 -14.35
N ARG A 231 3.21 31.14 -15.27
CA ARG A 231 3.61 31.47 -16.64
C ARG A 231 2.58 32.33 -17.35
N LYS A 232 1.29 31.98 -17.30
CA LYS A 232 0.21 32.81 -17.88
C LYS A 232 0.14 34.20 -17.24
N LEU A 233 0.27 34.28 -15.92
CA LEU A 233 0.27 35.55 -15.21
C LEU A 233 1.52 36.39 -15.51
N ASN A 234 2.67 35.76 -15.77
CA ASN A 234 3.89 36.44 -16.23
C ASN A 234 3.75 36.97 -17.66
N ASP A 235 3.14 36.20 -18.57
CA ASP A 235 2.81 36.66 -19.92
C ASP A 235 1.80 37.84 -19.88
N GLU A 236 0.81 37.78 -18.98
CA GLU A 236 -0.16 38.86 -18.74
C GLU A 236 0.51 40.12 -18.16
N LEU A 237 1.48 39.96 -17.25
CA LEU A 237 2.30 41.05 -16.73
C LEU A 237 3.15 41.72 -17.81
N GLU A 238 3.68 40.94 -18.74
CA GLU A 238 4.47 41.48 -19.86
C GLU A 238 3.56 42.33 -20.77
N GLY A 239 2.37 41.84 -21.12
CA GLY A 239 1.38 42.62 -21.88
C GLY A 239 0.93 43.90 -21.17
N LEU A 240 0.63 43.84 -19.86
CA LEU A 240 0.24 45.02 -19.09
C LEU A 240 1.34 46.09 -19.04
N ARG A 241 2.62 45.68 -18.98
CA ARG A 241 3.78 46.59 -19.03
C ARG A 241 3.92 47.29 -20.38
N GLU A 242 3.64 46.59 -21.47
CA GLU A 242 3.63 47.17 -22.81
C GLU A 242 2.51 48.21 -22.94
N ASP A 243 1.29 47.87 -22.50
CA ASP A 243 0.13 48.77 -22.49
C ASP A 243 0.37 50.02 -21.62
N HIS A 244 0.97 49.84 -20.44
CA HIS A 244 1.34 50.95 -19.57
C HIS A 244 2.38 51.87 -20.22
N ALA A 245 3.42 51.31 -20.86
CA ALA A 245 4.41 52.08 -21.59
C ALA A 245 3.81 52.86 -22.78
N GLN A 246 2.75 52.33 -23.40
CA GLN A 246 2.02 53.01 -24.46
C GLN A 246 1.09 54.11 -23.94
N ALA A 247 0.37 53.87 -22.84
CA ALA A 247 -0.49 54.87 -22.19
C ALA A 247 0.29 56.10 -21.69
N VAL A 248 1.54 55.90 -21.25
CA VAL A 248 2.48 56.99 -20.90
C VAL A 248 2.82 57.86 -22.12
N LYS A 249 3.02 57.25 -23.30
CA LYS A 249 3.26 58.01 -24.55
C LYS A 249 2.04 58.80 -25.00
N GLU A 250 0.84 58.28 -24.75
CA GLU A 250 -0.44 58.89 -25.13
C GLU A 250 -0.96 59.92 -24.11
N ASN A 251 -0.24 60.13 -22.99
CA ASN A 251 -0.54 61.09 -21.93
C ASN A 251 -1.95 60.91 -21.30
N ASN A 252 -2.45 59.67 -21.27
CA ASN A 252 -3.76 59.35 -20.70
C ASN A 252 -3.64 58.96 -19.22
N GLU A 253 -3.71 59.96 -18.35
CA GLU A 253 -3.43 59.80 -16.92
C GLU A 253 -4.43 58.90 -16.16
N ARG A 254 -5.68 58.81 -16.64
CA ARG A 254 -6.71 57.95 -16.04
C ARG A 254 -6.48 56.48 -16.40
N HIS A 255 -6.03 56.21 -17.62
CA HIS A 255 -5.69 54.87 -18.09
C HIS A 255 -4.38 54.36 -17.47
N ARG A 256 -3.39 55.26 -17.32
CA ARG A 256 -2.11 54.97 -16.64
C ARG A 256 -2.31 54.42 -15.23
N LYS A 257 -3.11 55.11 -14.40
CA LYS A 257 -3.37 54.67 -13.02
C LYS A 257 -4.08 53.31 -12.95
N ALA A 258 -5.01 53.03 -13.86
CA ALA A 258 -5.71 51.76 -13.90
C ALA A 258 -4.79 50.59 -14.30
N LEU A 259 -3.86 50.82 -15.23
CA LEU A 259 -2.84 49.85 -15.63
C LEU A 259 -1.82 49.60 -14.50
N GLU A 260 -1.34 50.64 -13.82
CA GLU A 260 -0.46 50.51 -12.64
C GLU A 260 -1.10 49.66 -11.52
N GLU A 261 -2.40 49.85 -11.25
CA GLU A 261 -3.12 49.05 -10.25
C GLU A 261 -3.26 47.58 -10.65
N MET A 262 -3.50 47.29 -11.94
CA MET A 262 -3.56 45.92 -12.44
C MET A 262 -2.19 45.24 -12.42
N GLU A 263 -1.13 45.91 -12.86
CA GLU A 263 0.24 45.40 -12.79
C GLU A 263 0.63 45.00 -11.37
N GLN A 264 0.39 45.89 -10.38
CA GLN A 264 0.72 45.62 -8.98
C GLN A 264 -0.03 44.41 -8.45
N LYS A 265 -1.31 44.26 -8.82
CA LYS A 265 -2.14 43.13 -8.39
C LYS A 265 -1.69 41.81 -9.02
N THR A 266 -1.42 41.79 -10.32
CA THR A 266 -0.93 40.60 -11.03
C THR A 266 0.47 40.21 -10.55
N GLN A 267 1.35 41.18 -10.30
CA GLN A 267 2.68 40.95 -9.73
C GLN A 267 2.64 40.37 -8.31
N ALA A 268 1.73 40.86 -7.47
CA ALA A 268 1.52 40.30 -6.14
C ALA A 268 1.03 38.85 -6.19
N ASN A 269 0.13 38.53 -7.13
CA ASN A 269 -0.38 37.18 -7.33
C ASN A 269 0.72 36.22 -7.84
N CYS A 270 1.53 36.60 -8.82
CA CYS A 270 2.69 35.81 -9.26
C CYS A 270 3.62 35.48 -8.11
N LYS A 271 4.02 36.49 -7.34
CA LYS A 271 4.97 36.33 -6.24
C LYS A 271 4.44 35.39 -5.17
N LYS A 272 3.15 35.49 -4.84
CA LYS A 272 2.50 34.59 -3.87
C LYS A 272 2.53 33.14 -4.36
N LEU A 273 2.22 32.90 -5.62
CA LEU A 273 2.24 31.55 -6.21
C LEU A 273 3.67 30.97 -6.29
N GLU A 274 4.67 31.79 -6.62
CA GLU A 274 6.08 31.39 -6.61
C GLU A 274 6.56 31.00 -5.20
N GLU A 275 6.16 31.75 -4.17
CA GLU A 275 6.44 31.42 -2.76
C GLU A 275 5.77 30.11 -2.34
N GLU A 276 4.53 29.85 -2.77
CA GLU A 276 3.83 28.59 -2.55
C GLU A 276 4.58 27.41 -3.22
N ILE A 277 5.01 27.56 -4.48
CA ILE A 277 5.81 26.56 -5.21
C ILE A 277 7.15 26.27 -4.51
N ALA A 278 7.86 27.31 -4.05
CA ALA A 278 9.12 27.14 -3.34
C ALA A 278 8.95 26.38 -2.01
N THR A 279 7.88 26.68 -1.27
CA THR A 279 7.52 25.98 -0.03
C THR A 279 7.17 24.52 -0.30
N LEU A 280 6.50 24.24 -1.42
CA LEU A 280 6.22 22.88 -1.88
C LEU A 280 7.53 22.11 -2.16
N ARG A 281 8.48 22.69 -2.89
CA ARG A 281 9.78 22.05 -3.17
C ARG A 281 10.63 21.83 -1.93
N GLN A 282 10.66 22.78 -0.99
CA GLN A 282 11.46 22.66 0.23
C GLN A 282 10.95 21.51 1.12
N GLY A 283 9.62 21.42 1.32
CA GLY A 283 9.08 20.34 2.14
C GLY A 283 9.22 18.94 1.52
N HIS A 284 9.49 18.80 0.22
CA HIS A 284 9.87 17.49 -0.35
C HIS A 284 11.18 16.98 0.25
N LYS A 285 12.17 17.86 0.42
CA LYS A 285 13.50 17.47 0.95
C LYS A 285 13.43 17.14 2.44
N ASP A 286 12.68 17.93 3.21
CA ASP A 286 12.56 17.75 4.66
C ASP A 286 11.77 16.48 5.01
N GLN A 287 10.66 16.23 4.29
CA GLN A 287 9.90 14.99 4.46
C GLN A 287 10.69 13.78 3.98
N ALA A 288 11.50 13.91 2.92
CA ALA A 288 12.32 12.82 2.44
C ALA A 288 13.36 12.36 3.50
N ALA A 289 14.03 13.29 4.17
CA ALA A 289 14.96 12.94 5.25
C ALA A 289 14.25 12.30 6.46
N ASP A 290 13.08 12.82 6.87
CA ASP A 290 12.23 12.20 7.92
C ASP A 290 11.87 10.77 7.53
N TRP A 291 11.51 10.54 6.27
CA TRP A 291 11.22 9.22 5.73
C TRP A 291 12.40 8.28 5.73
N ALA A 292 13.57 8.71 5.27
CA ALA A 292 14.77 7.89 5.28
C ALA A 292 15.16 7.46 6.70
N ASN A 293 15.04 8.39 7.67
CA ASN A 293 15.27 8.07 9.09
C ASN A 293 14.24 7.08 9.63
N ARG A 294 12.94 7.29 9.35
CA ARG A 294 11.89 6.35 9.76
C ARG A 294 12.02 4.99 9.11
N LEU A 295 12.40 4.93 7.83
CA LEU A 295 12.66 3.68 7.11
C LEU A 295 13.87 2.97 7.69
N LYS A 296 14.90 3.70 8.14
CA LYS A 296 16.03 3.14 8.85
C LYS A 296 15.66 2.63 10.24
N GLU A 297 14.91 3.40 11.03
CA GLU A 297 14.37 2.97 12.33
C GLU A 297 13.46 1.74 12.16
N CYS A 298 12.60 1.77 11.13
CA CYS A 298 11.75 0.65 10.77
C CYS A 298 12.60 -0.53 10.32
N SER A 299 13.68 -0.35 9.55
CA SER A 299 14.62 -1.41 9.16
C SER A 299 15.30 -2.06 10.36
N GLU A 300 15.71 -1.25 11.33
CA GLU A 300 16.34 -1.72 12.56
C GLU A 300 15.32 -2.47 13.44
N SER A 301 14.11 -1.95 13.55
CA SER A 301 12.98 -2.61 14.20
C SER A 301 12.59 -3.91 13.47
N MET A 302 12.54 -3.89 12.14
CA MET A 302 12.25 -5.04 11.26
C MET A 302 13.27 -6.14 11.41
N ALA A 303 14.57 -5.82 11.42
CA ALA A 303 15.62 -6.81 11.64
C ALA A 303 15.47 -7.47 13.02
N ALA A 304 15.13 -6.69 14.05
CA ALA A 304 14.90 -7.20 15.40
C ALA A 304 13.63 -8.08 15.49
N THR A 305 12.52 -7.65 14.90
CA THR A 305 11.26 -8.41 14.90
C THR A 305 11.33 -9.64 14.00
N ALA A 306 12.01 -9.57 12.85
CA ALA A 306 12.25 -10.72 11.96
C ALA A 306 13.07 -11.79 12.68
N ALA A 307 14.14 -11.39 13.38
CA ALA A 307 14.94 -12.31 14.19
C ALA A 307 14.08 -13.00 15.26
N SER A 308 13.19 -12.25 15.92
CA SER A 308 12.27 -12.79 16.93
C SER A 308 11.17 -13.69 16.34
N ALA A 309 10.57 -13.30 15.21
CA ALA A 309 9.55 -14.08 14.52
C ALA A 309 10.12 -15.37 13.93
N VAL A 310 11.30 -15.31 13.32
CA VAL A 310 12.05 -16.50 12.86
C VAL A 310 12.37 -17.37 14.05
N ALA A 311 12.88 -16.83 15.16
CA ALA A 311 13.17 -17.60 16.37
C ALA A 311 11.92 -18.31 16.93
N ASN A 312 10.77 -17.63 16.95
CA ASN A 312 9.50 -18.20 17.41
C ASN A 312 9.00 -19.30 16.47
N VAL A 313 9.04 -19.07 15.15
CA VAL A 313 8.65 -20.07 14.14
C VAL A 313 9.58 -21.27 14.18
N THR A 314 10.90 -21.07 14.31
CA THR A 314 11.86 -22.17 14.45
C THR A 314 11.60 -22.97 15.74
N ALA A 315 11.32 -22.28 16.86
CA ALA A 315 11.00 -22.96 18.12
C ALA A 315 9.69 -23.76 18.02
N GLU A 316 8.68 -23.24 17.32
CA GLU A 316 7.41 -23.94 17.13
C GLU A 316 7.55 -25.15 16.18
N LEU A 317 8.34 -25.01 15.11
CA LEU A 317 8.70 -26.10 14.21
C LEU A 317 9.51 -27.19 14.93
N GLU A 318 10.50 -26.82 15.74
CA GLU A 318 11.27 -27.76 16.56
C GLU A 318 10.38 -28.50 17.55
N LYS A 319 9.45 -27.79 18.20
CA LYS A 319 8.46 -28.40 19.10
C LYS A 319 7.55 -29.38 18.37
N LYS A 320 7.01 -29.01 17.21
CA LYS A 320 6.18 -29.91 16.38
C LYS A 320 6.99 -31.13 15.89
N HIS A 321 8.25 -30.92 15.51
CA HIS A 321 9.15 -31.98 15.10
C HIS A 321 9.43 -32.97 16.25
N GLN A 322 9.74 -32.47 17.45
CA GLN A 322 9.92 -33.30 18.65
C GLN A 322 8.65 -34.10 18.98
N GLN A 323 7.48 -33.48 18.91
CA GLN A 323 6.20 -34.15 19.13
C GLN A 323 5.95 -35.27 18.10
N ALA A 324 6.25 -35.01 16.81
CA ALA A 324 6.11 -36.00 15.76
C ALA A 324 7.08 -37.17 15.93
N MET A 325 8.33 -36.90 16.32
CA MET A 325 9.34 -37.92 16.61
C MET A 325 8.95 -38.79 17.79
N GLU A 326 8.43 -38.20 18.88
CA GLU A 326 7.96 -38.95 20.04
C GLU A 326 6.72 -39.80 19.69
N ALA A 327 5.78 -39.24 18.92
CA ALA A 327 4.62 -39.99 18.43
C ALA A 327 5.04 -41.18 17.56
N ALA A 328 6.02 -41.01 16.67
CA ALA A 328 6.57 -42.08 15.84
C ALA A 328 7.25 -43.16 16.70
N ARG A 329 8.05 -42.77 17.69
CA ARG A 329 8.70 -43.70 18.64
C ARG A 329 7.67 -44.51 19.43
N ILE A 330 6.60 -43.88 19.93
CA ILE A 330 5.51 -44.55 20.63
C ILE A 330 4.79 -45.54 19.69
N ALA A 331 4.52 -45.14 18.45
CA ALA A 331 3.88 -46.00 17.46
C ALA A 331 4.75 -47.23 17.14
N GLU A 332 6.06 -47.05 16.98
CA GLU A 332 6.99 -48.13 16.70
C GLU A 332 7.10 -49.12 17.87
N ALA A 333 7.15 -48.62 19.11
CA ALA A 333 7.15 -49.44 20.32
C ALA A 333 5.86 -50.28 20.44
N ARG A 334 4.70 -49.66 20.21
CA ARG A 334 3.40 -50.37 20.18
C ARG A 334 3.37 -51.42 19.07
N GLY A 335 3.91 -51.13 17.90
CA GLY A 335 4.02 -52.08 16.79
C GLY A 335 4.86 -53.31 17.16
N ARG A 336 6.04 -53.10 17.78
CA ARG A 336 6.90 -54.21 18.26
C ARG A 336 6.21 -55.05 19.33
N GLU A 337 5.50 -54.42 20.26
CA GLU A 337 4.77 -55.12 21.33
C GLU A 337 3.62 -55.97 20.76
N GLN A 338 2.86 -55.43 19.81
CA GLN A 338 1.81 -56.17 19.10
C GLN A 338 2.37 -57.38 18.33
N LEU A 339 3.50 -57.20 17.63
CA LEU A 339 4.19 -58.28 16.93
C LEU A 339 4.65 -59.39 17.88
N THR A 340 5.21 -59.00 19.03
CA THR A 340 5.66 -59.93 20.08
C THR A 340 4.47 -60.70 20.66
N ASN A 341 3.37 -60.02 20.94
CA ASN A 341 2.14 -60.64 21.45
C ASN A 341 1.52 -61.60 20.42
N ALA A 342 1.45 -61.21 19.15
CA ALA A 342 0.97 -62.07 18.06
C ALA A 342 1.85 -63.32 17.90
N TYR A 343 3.18 -63.16 17.94
CA TYR A 343 4.13 -64.26 17.88
C TYR A 343 3.95 -65.24 19.05
N ASN A 344 3.84 -64.73 20.28
CA ASN A 344 3.63 -65.55 21.48
C ASN A 344 2.28 -66.28 21.45
N ALA A 345 1.22 -65.62 20.99
CA ALA A 345 -0.10 -66.24 20.82
C ALA A 345 -0.07 -67.39 19.81
N ALA A 346 0.56 -67.18 18.64
CA ALA A 346 0.73 -68.21 17.62
C ALA A 346 1.53 -69.42 18.15
N LEU A 347 2.59 -69.18 18.92
CA LEU A 347 3.38 -70.22 19.59
C LEU A 347 2.56 -71.03 20.59
N ALA A 348 1.73 -70.36 21.41
CA ALA A 348 0.85 -71.02 22.36
C ALA A 348 -0.22 -71.88 21.67
N GLU A 349 -0.75 -71.40 20.54
CA GLU A 349 -1.74 -72.12 19.73
C GLU A 349 -1.13 -73.36 19.06
N ALA A 350 0.08 -73.24 18.51
CA ALA A 350 0.83 -74.36 17.95
C ALA A 350 1.13 -75.43 19.01
N ARG A 351 1.49 -75.02 20.24
CA ARG A 351 1.69 -75.94 21.38
C ARG A 351 0.39 -76.65 21.77
N ARG A 352 -0.76 -75.97 21.75
CA ARG A 352 -2.08 -76.58 21.99
C ARG A 352 -2.45 -77.60 20.91
N LYS A 353 -2.19 -77.31 19.63
CA LYS A 353 -2.42 -78.26 18.53
C LYS A 353 -1.54 -79.51 18.64
N ARG A 354 -0.27 -79.38 19.04
CA ARG A 354 0.63 -80.52 19.30
C ARG A 354 0.17 -81.42 20.46
N ARG A 355 -0.42 -80.85 21.51
CA ARG A 355 -0.99 -81.61 22.65
C ARG A 355 -2.30 -82.35 22.32
N ARG A 356 -2.95 -82.03 21.20
CA ARG A 356 -4.17 -82.69 20.68
C ARG A 356 -3.89 -83.66 19.52
N GLY A 357 -2.65 -84.15 19.39
CA GLY A 357 -2.32 -85.22 18.43
C GLY A 357 -3.16 -86.48 18.70
N PRO A 358 -3.46 -87.29 17.66
CA PRO A 358 -4.48 -88.33 17.71
C PRO A 358 -4.15 -89.36 18.78
N CYS A 359 -5.12 -89.60 19.68
CA CYS A 359 -5.10 -90.71 20.61
C CYS A 359 -5.25 -91.99 19.79
N ILE A 360 -4.15 -92.70 19.56
CA ILE A 360 -4.20 -94.05 18.98
C ILE A 360 -4.69 -94.95 20.11
N ILE A 361 -5.99 -95.29 20.07
CA ILE A 361 -6.55 -96.35 20.91
C ILE A 361 -6.20 -97.67 20.21
N ALA A 362 -5.49 -98.52 20.95
CA ALA A 362 -4.94 -99.81 20.54
C ALA A 362 -5.99 -100.83 20.12
#